data_AF-A0A379TF49-F1
#
_entry.id   AF-A0A379TF49-F1
#
_cell.length_a   1.000
_cell.length_b   1.000
_cell.length_c   1.000
_cell.angle_alpha   90.00
_cell.angle_beta   90.00
_cell.angle_gamma   90.00
#
_symmetry.space_group_name_H-M   'P 1'
#
loop_
_entity.id
_entity.type
_entity.pdbx_description
1 polymer ?
#
loop_
_entity_poly.entity_id
_entity_poly.type
_entity_poly.pdbx_seq_one_letter_code
_entity_poly.pdbx_strand_id
1 'polypeptide(L)'
;MNIPVYSKTGTVIGYLNNAPMPDFSSANHQSAVATLVSPQYIVSVKHNGGYQSVSFGDGENGYRLVDRNNQPGRDFHAPRLNKLVTEVEPSLMTQSGMVSGAYSDKNRYPAFYRVGSGTQEIKETDGPYNLNFWGIQLSDRRYGRCAGIL
;
A
#
# COMPACT_ATOMS: atom_id res chain seq x y z
N MET A 1 5.20 -12.63 -17.19
CA MET A 1 6.19 -12.93 -16.13
C MET A 1 5.47 -13.79 -15.12
N ASN A 2 6.04 -14.93 -14.72
CA ASN A 2 5.42 -15.87 -13.78
C ASN A 2 6.35 -16.05 -12.60
N ILE A 3 5.98 -15.50 -11.44
CA ILE A 3 6.80 -15.63 -10.23
C ILE A 3 6.22 -16.77 -9.38
N PRO A 4 6.91 -17.92 -9.26
CA PRO A 4 6.44 -19.03 -8.42
C PRO A 4 6.57 -18.68 -6.93
N VAL A 5 5.57 -19.09 -6.14
CA VAL A 5 5.59 -19.01 -4.68
C VAL A 5 5.76 -20.42 -4.13
N TYR A 6 6.73 -20.60 -3.24
CA TYR A 6 7.06 -21.89 -2.64
C TYR A 6 6.61 -21.97 -1.18
N SER A 7 6.18 -23.15 -0.76
CA SER A 7 6.01 -23.48 0.66
C SER A 7 7.37 -23.57 1.36
N LYS A 8 7.37 -23.60 2.70
CA LYS A 8 8.56 -23.89 3.51
C LYS A 8 9.20 -25.25 3.18
N THR A 9 8.44 -26.17 2.58
CA THR A 9 8.90 -27.51 2.15
C THR A 9 9.40 -27.55 0.70
N GLY A 10 9.41 -26.42 -0.02
CA GLY A 10 9.89 -26.33 -1.40
C GLY A 10 8.87 -26.69 -2.49
N THR A 11 7.61 -26.93 -2.12
CA THR A 11 6.52 -27.20 -3.09
C THR A 11 5.96 -25.88 -3.64
N VAL A 12 5.66 -25.80 -4.94
CA VAL A 12 4.98 -24.64 -5.52
C VAL A 12 3.53 -24.60 -5.03
N ILE A 13 3.13 -23.48 -4.41
CA ILE A 13 1.78 -23.26 -3.87
C ILE A 13 0.96 -22.23 -4.67
N GLY A 14 1.60 -21.53 -5.60
CA GLY A 14 0.91 -20.56 -6.46
C GLY A 14 1.87 -19.78 -7.34
N TYR A 15 1.30 -18.89 -8.15
CA TYR A 15 2.05 -18.02 -9.05
C TYR A 15 1.50 -16.59 -8.97
N LEU A 16 2.41 -15.60 -9.01
CA LEU A 16 2.05 -14.23 -9.34
C LEU A 16 2.20 -14.06 -10.86
N ASN A 17 1.09 -14.27 -11.57
CA ASN A 17 1.03 -14.28 -13.04
C ASN A 17 -0.14 -13.46 -13.61
N ASN A 18 -1.00 -12.88 -12.78
CA ASN A 18 -2.14 -12.09 -13.24
C ASN A 18 -1.76 -10.66 -13.70
N ALA A 19 -0.59 -10.18 -13.31
CA ALA A 19 -0.01 -8.90 -13.73
C ALA A 19 1.52 -8.92 -13.53
N PRO A 20 2.28 -8.03 -14.21
CA PRO A 20 3.66 -7.73 -13.84
C PRO A 20 3.76 -7.26 -12.38
N MET A 21 4.91 -7.49 -11.73
CA MET A 21 5.12 -7.03 -10.36
C MET A 21 5.04 -5.49 -10.31
N PRO A 22 4.16 -4.90 -9.48
CA PRO A 22 4.07 -3.45 -9.37
C PRO A 22 5.30 -2.87 -8.66
N ASP A 23 5.62 -1.61 -8.97
CA ASP A 23 6.60 -0.84 -8.21
C ASP A 23 5.95 -0.25 -6.96
N PHE A 24 6.52 -0.55 -5.79
CA PHE A 24 6.07 -0.04 -4.49
C PHE A 24 6.89 1.14 -3.98
N SER A 25 7.84 1.65 -4.75
CA SER A 25 8.71 2.77 -4.39
C SER A 25 7.96 4.06 -4.03
N SER A 26 6.76 4.25 -4.59
CA SER A 26 5.85 5.36 -4.29
C SER A 26 5.24 5.31 -2.88
N ALA A 27 5.26 4.16 -2.19
CA ALA A 27 4.91 4.07 -0.79
C ALA A 27 6.07 4.63 0.07
N ASN A 28 5.75 5.44 1.07
CA ASN A 28 6.79 6.07 1.86
C ASN A 28 7.63 5.03 2.62
N HIS A 29 8.93 5.27 2.65
CA HIS A 29 9.92 4.41 3.27
C HIS A 29 9.60 4.17 4.77
N GLN A 30 10.03 3.01 5.27
CA GLN A 30 9.75 2.44 6.60
C GLN A 30 8.29 2.11 6.91
N SER A 31 7.37 3.06 6.75
CA SER A 31 6.01 2.94 7.31
C SER A 31 4.94 2.57 6.27
N ALA A 32 5.15 2.91 5.00
CA ALA A 32 4.16 2.69 3.92
C ALA A 32 2.73 3.13 4.30
N VAL A 33 2.61 4.17 5.13
CA VAL A 33 1.33 4.77 5.56
C VAL A 33 0.84 5.82 4.58
N ALA A 34 1.71 6.33 3.71
CA ALA A 34 1.41 7.32 2.71
C ALA A 34 1.97 6.90 1.34
N THR A 35 1.25 7.23 0.27
CA THR A 35 1.66 6.94 -1.11
C THR A 35 1.73 8.23 -1.92
N LEU A 36 2.81 8.40 -2.67
CA LEU A 36 2.97 9.49 -3.62
C LEU A 36 2.05 9.29 -4.82
N VAL A 37 1.19 10.27 -5.13
CA VAL A 37 0.25 10.23 -6.28
C VAL A 37 0.41 11.41 -7.23
N SER A 38 1.20 12.40 -6.82
CA SER A 38 1.70 13.48 -7.66
C SER A 38 3.06 13.92 -7.11
N PRO A 39 3.96 14.52 -7.91
CA PRO A 39 5.31 14.83 -7.46
C PRO A 39 5.40 15.67 -6.17
N GLN A 40 4.33 16.42 -5.81
CA GLN A 40 4.26 17.20 -4.57
C GLN A 40 3.17 16.73 -3.57
N TYR A 41 2.45 15.64 -3.87
CA TYR A 41 1.29 15.24 -3.06
C TYR A 41 1.30 13.74 -2.75
N ILE A 42 1.09 13.46 -1.48
CA ILE A 42 0.84 12.11 -0.97
C ILE A 42 -0.64 11.95 -0.63
N VAL A 43 -1.09 10.71 -0.49
CA VAL A 43 -2.41 10.35 0.02
C VAL A 43 -2.27 9.35 1.15
N SER A 44 -3.15 9.49 2.15
CA SER A 44 -3.21 8.61 3.33
C SER A 44 -4.57 8.83 4.03
N VAL A 45 -4.75 8.19 5.19
CA VAL A 45 -5.94 8.30 6.03
C VAL A 45 -5.81 9.45 7.02
N LYS A 46 -6.91 10.18 7.23
CA LYS A 46 -6.93 11.39 8.06
C LYS A 46 -6.54 11.09 9.51
N HIS A 47 -6.92 9.93 10.05
CA HIS A 47 -6.62 9.58 11.44
C HIS A 47 -5.13 9.43 11.73
N ASN A 48 -4.27 9.29 10.71
CA ASN A 48 -2.82 9.33 10.87
C ASN A 48 -2.35 10.77 11.09
N GLY A 49 -2.68 11.37 12.24
CA GLY A 49 -2.36 12.78 12.54
C GLY A 49 -0.92 13.03 12.99
N GLY A 50 -0.21 11.99 13.44
CA GLY A 50 1.08 12.14 14.11
C GLY A 50 2.28 12.42 13.21
N TYR A 51 2.29 11.89 11.97
CA TYR A 51 3.45 12.04 11.08
C TYR A 51 3.50 13.44 10.45
N GLN A 52 4.71 14.03 10.43
CA GLN A 52 4.96 15.38 9.90
C GLN A 52 5.89 15.37 8.67
N SER A 53 6.47 14.22 8.35
CA SER A 53 7.38 14.04 7.24
C SER A 53 7.31 12.62 6.71
N VAL A 54 7.76 12.45 5.46
CA VAL A 54 7.92 11.17 4.78
C VAL A 54 9.26 11.14 4.04
N SER A 55 9.75 9.94 3.75
CA SER A 55 10.91 9.69 2.89
C SER A 55 10.54 8.64 1.83
N PHE A 56 11.30 8.58 0.74
CA PHE A 56 11.08 7.68 -0.40
C PHE A 56 12.39 6.98 -0.80
N GLY A 57 12.30 5.94 -1.63
CA GLY A 57 13.48 5.20 -2.09
C GLY A 57 14.27 4.56 -0.93
N ASP A 58 15.55 4.91 -0.84
CA ASP A 58 16.49 4.39 0.18
C ASP A 58 16.27 4.96 1.59
N GLY A 59 15.47 6.03 1.72
CA GLY A 59 15.15 6.67 3.00
C GLY A 59 16.14 7.77 3.42
N GLU A 60 17.18 8.05 2.64
CA GLU A 60 18.17 9.12 2.90
C GLU A 60 17.69 10.49 2.41
N ASN A 61 16.41 10.79 2.59
CA ASN A 61 15.74 12.03 2.17
C ASN A 61 14.59 12.37 3.13
N GLY A 62 14.06 13.60 3.03
CA GLY A 62 13.03 14.06 3.96
C GLY A 62 12.12 15.14 3.37
N TYR A 63 10.85 14.78 3.22
CA TYR A 63 9.79 15.64 2.71
C TYR A 63 8.81 15.98 3.84
N ARG A 64 8.71 17.27 4.18
CA ARG A 64 7.84 17.76 5.25
C ARG A 64 6.45 18.06 4.72
N LEU A 65 5.43 17.73 5.51
CA LEU A 65 4.06 18.11 5.22
C LEU A 65 3.90 19.61 5.50
N VAL A 66 3.41 20.35 4.51
CA VAL A 66 3.08 21.78 4.62
C VAL A 66 1.60 21.96 4.95
N ASP A 67 0.76 21.14 4.34
CA ASP A 67 -0.68 21.06 4.60
C ASP A 67 -1.11 19.60 4.52
N ARG A 68 -2.01 19.16 5.40
CA ARG A 68 -2.57 17.80 5.33
C ARG A 68 -3.65 17.68 4.26
N ASN A 69 -4.33 18.76 3.88
CA ASN A 69 -5.49 18.74 2.99
C ASN A 69 -6.50 17.65 3.40
N ASN A 70 -7.00 17.75 4.62
CA ASN A 70 -7.96 16.79 5.16
C ASN A 70 -9.30 16.88 4.42
N GLN A 71 -9.84 15.75 3.98
CA GLN A 71 -11.13 15.71 3.30
C GLN A 71 -12.27 15.77 4.34
N PRO A 72 -13.23 16.69 4.20
CA PRO A 72 -14.37 16.77 5.13
C PRO A 72 -15.30 15.56 4.97
N GLY A 73 -15.64 14.92 6.09
CA GLY A 73 -16.62 13.83 6.13
C GLY A 73 -16.11 12.44 5.75
N ARG A 74 -14.82 12.26 5.43
CA ARG A 74 -14.20 10.93 5.28
C ARG A 74 -12.85 10.88 5.98
N ASP A 75 -12.40 9.65 6.19
CA ASP A 75 -11.10 9.36 6.75
C ASP A 75 -10.04 9.32 5.64
N PHE A 76 -9.80 10.48 5.03
CA PHE A 76 -8.88 10.64 3.91
C PHE A 76 -8.21 12.01 3.97
N HIS A 77 -6.96 12.08 3.55
CA HIS A 77 -6.28 13.34 3.32
C HIS A 77 -5.31 13.25 2.14
N ALA A 78 -4.96 14.40 1.56
CA ALA A 78 -4.01 14.49 0.45
C ALA A 78 -2.86 15.48 0.75
N PRO A 79 -1.95 15.17 1.70
CA PRO A 79 -0.97 16.13 2.16
C PRO A 79 -0.06 16.68 1.06
N ARG A 80 0.19 17.99 1.11
CA ARG A 80 1.14 18.69 0.25
C ARG A 80 2.53 18.66 0.90
N LEU A 81 3.52 18.26 0.12
CA LEU A 81 4.92 18.25 0.51
C LEU A 81 5.60 19.60 0.27
N ASN A 82 6.65 19.90 1.03
CA ASN A 82 7.43 21.12 0.92
C ASN A 82 8.29 21.19 -0.35
N LYS A 83 8.62 20.05 -0.95
CA LYS A 83 9.44 19.90 -2.15
C LYS A 83 8.83 18.86 -3.09
N LEU A 84 9.24 18.91 -4.35
CA LEU A 84 8.95 17.85 -5.32
C LEU A 84 9.81 16.64 -4.99
N VAL A 85 9.21 15.45 -5.00
CA VAL A 85 9.91 14.17 -4.84
C VAL A 85 10.63 13.84 -6.13
N THR A 86 11.87 13.33 -6.02
CA THR A 86 12.73 13.03 -7.17
C THR A 86 13.25 11.60 -7.19
N GLU A 87 13.16 10.87 -6.08
CA GLU A 87 13.70 9.52 -5.96
C GLU A 87 12.80 8.46 -6.60
N VAL A 88 11.49 8.73 -6.69
CA VAL A 88 10.47 7.76 -7.11
C VAL A 88 9.39 8.43 -7.96
N GLU A 89 8.77 7.66 -8.84
CA GLU A 89 7.64 8.11 -9.64
C GLU A 89 6.33 8.02 -8.83
N PRO A 90 5.41 8.99 -8.97
CA PRO A 90 4.09 8.90 -8.35
C PRO A 90 3.25 7.73 -8.89
N SER A 91 2.49 7.12 -8.00
CA SER A 91 1.52 6.07 -8.38
C SER A 91 0.30 6.67 -9.09
N LEU A 92 -0.16 5.99 -10.13
CA LEU A 92 -1.39 6.35 -10.83
C LEU A 92 -2.61 6.03 -9.97
N MET A 93 -3.52 6.99 -9.86
CA MET A 93 -4.80 6.79 -9.18
C MET A 93 -5.84 6.17 -10.14
N THR A 94 -6.74 5.35 -9.59
CA THR A 94 -7.87 4.79 -10.33
C THR A 94 -8.75 5.87 -10.96
N GLN A 95 -9.12 5.66 -12.22
CA GLN A 95 -10.10 6.49 -12.91
C GLN A 95 -11.56 6.09 -12.58
N SER A 96 -11.77 4.89 -12.00
CA SER A 96 -13.11 4.41 -11.66
C SER A 96 -13.69 5.06 -10.40
N GLY A 97 -12.84 5.71 -9.59
CA GLY A 97 -13.26 6.42 -8.39
C GLY A 97 -14.07 5.55 -7.41
N MET A 98 -15.02 6.15 -6.70
CA MET A 98 -15.84 5.49 -5.69
C MET A 98 -17.15 4.92 -6.27
N VAL A 99 -17.10 4.28 -7.43
CA VAL A 99 -18.28 3.67 -8.06
C VAL A 99 -18.55 2.29 -7.44
N SER A 100 -19.77 2.08 -6.95
CA SER A 100 -20.20 0.81 -6.37
C SER A 100 -20.03 -0.33 -7.37
N GLY A 101 -19.39 -1.42 -6.95
CA GLY A 101 -19.18 -2.61 -7.77
C GLY A 101 -18.07 -2.52 -8.81
N ALA A 102 -17.46 -1.34 -9.06
CA ALA A 102 -16.44 -1.17 -10.10
C ALA A 102 -15.25 -2.14 -9.96
N TYR A 103 -14.77 -2.35 -8.72
CA TYR A 103 -13.64 -3.23 -8.42
C TYR A 103 -14.01 -4.72 -8.30
N SER A 104 -15.24 -5.10 -8.67
CA SER A 104 -15.66 -6.51 -8.73
C SER A 104 -15.49 -7.12 -10.11
N ASP A 105 -15.28 -6.31 -11.15
CA ASP A 105 -14.97 -6.78 -12.50
C ASP A 105 -13.56 -7.37 -12.56
N LYS A 106 -13.46 -8.70 -12.61
CA LYS A 106 -12.19 -9.44 -12.66
C LYS A 106 -11.49 -9.34 -14.02
N ASN A 107 -12.20 -8.98 -15.08
CA ASN A 107 -11.60 -8.76 -16.40
C ASN A 107 -10.84 -7.42 -16.40
N ARG A 108 -11.40 -6.41 -15.74
CA ARG A 108 -10.77 -5.09 -15.60
C ARG A 108 -9.74 -5.03 -14.47
N TYR A 109 -10.01 -5.67 -13.34
CA TYR A 109 -9.16 -5.69 -12.15
C TYR A 109 -8.80 -7.15 -11.77
N PRO A 110 -7.84 -7.77 -12.47
CA PRO A 110 -7.53 -9.19 -12.31
C PRO A 110 -6.73 -9.52 -11.03
N ALA A 111 -6.06 -8.52 -10.45
CA ALA A 111 -5.23 -8.70 -9.26
C ALA A 111 -5.19 -7.42 -8.41
N PHE A 112 -5.00 -7.62 -7.10
CA PHE A 112 -4.85 -6.55 -6.12
C PHE A 112 -3.62 -6.82 -5.26
N TYR A 113 -2.79 -5.79 -5.11
CA TYR A 113 -1.57 -5.84 -4.31
C TYR A 113 -1.61 -4.76 -3.24
N ARG A 114 -0.93 -4.99 -2.10
CA ARG A 114 -0.80 -4.00 -1.02
C ARG A 114 0.55 -4.15 -0.33
N VAL A 115 1.00 -3.05 0.28
CA VAL A 115 2.18 -2.99 1.15
C VAL A 115 1.82 -2.15 2.38
N GLY A 116 2.41 -2.47 3.53
CA GLY A 116 2.14 -1.75 4.79
C GLY A 116 2.99 -2.29 5.95
N SER A 117 3.23 -1.45 6.95
CA SER A 117 4.08 -1.77 8.12
C SER A 117 3.29 -1.88 9.43
N GLY A 118 2.02 -2.31 9.39
CA GLY A 118 1.18 -2.46 10.59
C GLY A 118 1.69 -3.52 11.56
N THR A 119 0.89 -3.84 12.59
CA THR A 119 1.21 -4.98 13.47
C THR A 119 1.33 -6.25 12.64
N GLN A 120 2.38 -6.99 12.95
CA GLN A 120 3.00 -7.94 12.05
C GLN A 120 2.81 -9.36 12.59
N GLU A 121 1.85 -10.06 11.99
CA GLU A 121 1.29 -11.33 12.47
C GLU A 121 1.42 -12.50 11.48
N ILE A 122 1.95 -13.66 11.91
CA ILE A 122 1.84 -14.94 11.17
C ILE A 122 0.67 -15.73 11.74
N LYS A 123 -0.09 -16.35 10.85
CA LYS A 123 -1.13 -17.31 11.23
C LYS A 123 -0.65 -18.71 10.90
N GLU A 124 -0.33 -19.48 11.94
CA GLU A 124 -0.10 -20.92 11.81
C GLU A 124 -1.45 -21.66 11.78
N THR A 125 -1.47 -22.86 11.19
CA THR A 125 -2.69 -23.66 10.98
C THR A 125 -3.33 -24.12 12.31
N ASP A 126 -2.54 -24.18 13.40
CA ASP A 126 -2.85 -25.01 14.57
C ASP A 126 -2.98 -24.24 15.91
N GLY A 127 -3.08 -22.91 15.94
CA GLY A 127 -3.18 -22.17 17.21
C GLY A 127 -3.90 -20.82 17.15
N PRO A 128 -4.46 -20.31 18.27
CA PRO A 128 -5.40 -19.18 18.24
C PRO A 128 -4.76 -17.85 17.86
N TYR A 129 -3.50 -17.57 18.27
CA TYR A 129 -2.70 -16.40 17.87
C TYR A 129 -1.23 -16.72 18.22
N ASN A 130 -0.28 -16.59 17.28
CA ASN A 130 1.16 -16.60 17.56
C ASN A 130 1.92 -15.86 16.46
N LEU A 131 2.51 -14.74 16.85
CA LEU A 131 2.81 -13.60 15.99
C LEU A 131 4.32 -13.48 15.76
N ASN A 132 4.74 -13.73 14.53
CA ASN A 132 6.02 -13.34 13.96
C ASN A 132 5.71 -12.87 12.53
N PHE A 133 6.43 -11.96 11.87
CA PHE A 133 6.12 -11.60 10.48
C PHE A 133 7.40 -11.49 9.67
N TRP A 134 7.40 -12.17 8.53
CA TRP A 134 8.31 -11.91 7.44
C TRP A 134 7.54 -12.16 6.14
N GLY A 135 7.21 -11.09 5.40
CA GLY A 135 6.74 -11.18 4.01
C GLY A 135 5.44 -10.45 3.66
N ILE A 136 5.40 -9.89 2.45
CA ILE A 136 4.33 -9.10 1.83
C ILE A 136 2.96 -9.81 1.87
N GLN A 137 1.93 -9.13 2.40
CA GLN A 137 0.56 -9.62 2.46
C GLN A 137 -0.19 -9.38 1.13
N LEU A 138 -0.51 -10.45 0.41
CA LEU A 138 -1.56 -10.43 -0.62
C LEU A 138 -2.89 -10.77 0.06
N SER A 139 -3.79 -9.80 0.19
CA SER A 139 -5.05 -10.00 0.90
C SER A 139 -6.16 -10.54 0.00
N ASP A 140 -6.66 -11.75 0.30
CA ASP A 140 -8.03 -12.16 0.00
C ASP A 140 -9.00 -11.59 1.07
N ARG A 141 -10.22 -11.25 0.64
CA ARG A 141 -11.18 -10.29 1.23
C ARG A 141 -11.79 -10.70 2.58
N ARG A 142 -11.04 -10.78 3.69
CA ARG A 142 -11.68 -11.06 4.99
C ARG A 142 -11.36 -10.19 6.21
N TYR A 143 -10.48 -9.19 6.13
CA TYR A 143 -10.32 -8.24 7.25
C TYR A 143 -10.18 -6.81 6.76
N GLY A 144 -11.25 -6.04 6.95
CA GLY A 144 -11.35 -4.62 6.64
C GLY A 144 -10.79 -3.77 7.77
N ARG A 145 -9.67 -3.11 7.49
CA ARG A 145 -9.27 -1.73 7.83
C ARG A 145 -7.75 -1.64 7.70
N CYS A 146 -7.29 -1.60 6.47
CA CYS A 146 -5.98 -1.06 6.14
C CYS A 146 -6.21 -0.11 4.97
N ALA A 147 -5.53 1.04 5.02
CA ALA A 147 -5.55 2.04 3.96
C ALA A 147 -4.88 1.46 2.71
N GLY A 148 -5.64 0.72 1.90
CA GLY A 148 -5.30 0.44 0.52
C GLY A 148 -5.90 1.55 -0.33
N ILE A 149 -5.04 2.28 -1.04
CA ILE A 149 -5.48 3.11 -2.17
C ILE A 149 -5.70 2.12 -3.32
N LEU A 150 -6.98 1.92 -3.66
CA LEU A 150 -7.41 1.40 -4.94
C LEU A 150 -7.98 2.55 -5.74
#